data_AF-A0A9D3VJI4-F1
#
_entry.id   AF-A0A9D3VJI4-F1
#
_cell.length_a   1.000
_cell.length_b   1.000
_cell.length_c   1.000
_cell.angle_alpha   90.00
_cell.angle_beta   90.00
_cell.angle_gamma   90.00
#
_symmetry.space_group_name_H-M   'P 1'
#
loop_
_entity.id
_entity.type
_entity.pdbx_description
1 polymer ?
#
loop_
_entity_poly.entity_id
_entity_poly.type
_entity_poly.pdbx_seq_one_letter_code
_entity_poly.pdbx_strand_id
1 'polypeptide(L)' 'MLRNVFRLYLGNCTAVEAELWGILDGLNIILDRSFRRVIIHTYSIEAANAIQEGSSATSNSALVRRIRFILDGLK' A
#
# COMPACT_ATOMS: atom_id res chain seq x y z
N MET A 1 8.57 2.19 -14.30
CA MET A 1 7.27 1.48 -14.34
C MET A 1 7.54 0.01 -14.04
N LEU A 2 7.41 -0.43 -12.79
CA LEU A 2 7.48 -1.86 -12.46
C LEU A 2 6.07 -2.43 -12.64
N ARG A 3 5.82 -3.08 -13.78
CA ARG A 3 4.65 -3.95 -13.96
C ARG A 3 4.91 -5.23 -13.17
N ASN A 4 4.67 -5.17 -11.87
CA ASN A 4 4.76 -6.33 -11.00
C ASN A 4 3.49 -7.17 -11.18
N VAL A 5 3.57 -8.19 -12.04
CA VAL A 5 2.55 -9.26 -12.05
C VAL A 5 2.87 -10.18 -10.87
N PHE A 6 2.52 -9.76 -9.66
CA PHE A 6 2.53 -10.63 -8.48
C PHE A 6 1.19 -11.35 -8.38
N ARG A 7 1.22 -12.68 -8.36
CA ARG A 7 0.05 -13.53 -8.14
C ARG A 7 0.04 -14.01 -6.69
N LEU A 8 -0.31 -13.11 -5.77
CA LEU A 8 -0.66 -13.50 -4.40
C LEU A 8 -2.14 -13.90 -4.39
N TYR A 9 -2.42 -15.14 -4.00
CA TYR A 9 -3.78 -15.54 -3.68
C TYR A 9 -4.15 -14.97 -2.31
N LEU A 10 -5.00 -13.95 -2.30
CA LEU A 10 -5.39 -13.22 -1.09
C LEU A 10 -6.64 -13.80 -0.41
N GLY A 11 -7.17 -14.91 -0.90
CA GLY A 11 -8.45 -15.46 -0.43
C GLY A 11 -9.64 -14.57 -0.82
N ASN A 12 -10.64 -14.48 0.05
CA ASN A 12 -11.79 -13.61 -0.15
C ASN A 12 -11.41 -12.16 0.22
N CYS A 13 -11.26 -11.30 -0.78
CA CYS A 13 -10.94 -9.89 -0.60
C CYS A 13 -11.67 -9.04 -1.64
N THR A 14 -11.90 -7.78 -1.30
CA THR A 14 -12.39 -6.76 -2.22
C THR A 14 -11.29 -6.30 -3.16
N ALA A 15 -11.67 -5.70 -4.29
CA ALA A 15 -10.70 -5.13 -5.23
C ALA A 15 -9.79 -4.06 -4.57
N VAL A 16 -10.34 -3.26 -3.65
CA VAL A 16 -9.58 -2.25 -2.90
C VAL A 16 -8.58 -2.90 -1.94
N GLU A 17 -8.98 -3.95 -1.22
CA GLU A 17 -8.06 -4.69 -0.36
C GLU A 17 -6.93 -5.34 -1.17
N ALA A 18 -7.24 -5.90 -2.34
CA ALA A 18 -6.23 -6.47 -3.24
C ALA A 18 -5.22 -5.41 -3.71
N GLU A 19 -5.67 -4.22 -4.09
CA GLU A 19 -4.81 -3.10 -4.44
C GLU A 19 -3.93 -2.65 -3.26
N LEU A 20 -4.51 -2.50 -2.07
CA LEU A 20 -3.76 -2.14 -0.86
C LEU A 20 -2.70 -3.20 -0.50
N TRP A 21 -3.01 -4.49 -0.65
CA TRP A 21 -2.03 -5.56 -0.47
C TRP A 21 -0.88 -5.46 -1.48
N GLY A 22 -1.19 -5.19 -2.75
CA GLY A 22 -0.18 -4.95 -3.79
C GLY A 22 0.73 -3.76 -3.47
N ILE A 23 0.16 -2.68 -2.93
CA ILE A 23 0.93 -1.51 -2.46
C ILE A 23 1.85 -1.89 -1.30
N LEU A 24 1.34 -2.59 -0.28
CA LEU A 24 2.15 -3.01 0.87
C LEU A 24 3.31 -3.93 0.45
N ASP A 25 3.06 -4.88 -0.44
CA ASP A 25 4.09 -5.79 -0.95
C ASP A 25 5.17 -5.02 -1.74
N GLY A 26 4.74 -4.12 -2.63
CA GLY A 26 5.65 -3.21 -3.35
C GLY A 26 6.51 -2.36 -2.41
N LEU A 27 5.94 -1.86 -1.31
CA LEU A 27 6.68 -1.12 -0.29
C LEU A 27 7.71 -1.99 0.44
N ASN A 28 7.38 -3.24 0.79
CA ASN A 28 8.33 -4.15 1.43
C ASN A 28 9.54 -4.44 0.52
N ILE A 29 9.32 -4.61 -0.79
CA ILE A 29 10.41 -4.81 -1.77
C ILE A 29 11.29 -3.56 -1.87
N ILE A 30 10.70 -2.36 -1.81
CA ILE A 30 11.42 -1.09 -1.87
C ILE A 30 12.28 -0.90 -0.61
N LEU A 31 11.73 -1.23 0.56
CA LEU A 31 12.44 -1.21 1.84
C LEU A 31 13.61 -2.19 1.87
N ASP A 32 13.40 -3.43 1.42
CA ASP A 32 14.44 -4.46 1.30
C ASP A 32 15.62 -3.97 0.43
N ARG A 33 15.31 -3.21 -0.62
CA ARG A 33 16.30 -2.61 -1.52
C ARG A 33 16.87 -1.25 -1.05
N SER A 34 16.57 -0.83 0.18
CA SER A 34 17.07 0.41 0.80
C SER A 34 16.74 1.71 0.04
N PHE A 35 15.67 1.70 -0.76
CA PHE A 35 15.17 2.92 -1.39
C PHE A 35 14.47 3.80 -0.37
N ARG A 36 14.83 5.09 -0.34
CA ARG A 36 14.27 6.06 0.63
C ARG A 36 13.13 6.90 0.09
N ARG A 37 12.88 6.87 -1.22
CA ARG A 37 11.80 7.63 -1.87
C ARG A 37 11.06 6.73 -2.83
N VAL A 38 9.73 6.78 -2.76
CA VAL A 38 8.83 5.98 -3.59
C VAL A 38 7.74 6.87 -4.19
N ILE A 39 7.37 6.58 -5.43
CA ILE A 39 6.15 7.11 -6.05
C ILE A 39 5.23 5.91 -6.26
N ILE A 40 4.11 5.90 -5.55
CA ILE A 40 3.07 4.88 -5.71
C ILE A 40 2.14 5.33 -6.85
N HIS A 41 1.95 4.46 -7.84
CA HIS A 41 0.93 4.62 -8.88
C HIS A 41 -0.08 3.50 -8.72
N THR A 42 -1.35 3.85 -8.52
CA THR A 42 -2.49 2.91 -8.50
C THR A 42 -3.61 3.49 -9.34
N TYR A 43 -4.42 2.61 -9.92
CA TYR A 43 -5.65 2.98 -10.63
C TYR A 43 -6.88 3.01 -9.71
N SER A 44 -6.73 2.58 -8.44
CA SER A 44 -7.79 2.65 -7.44
C SER A 44 -7.74 3.99 -6.71
N ILE A 45 -8.68 4.88 -7.05
CA ILE A 45 -8.86 6.15 -6.33
C ILE A 45 -9.22 5.90 -4.86
N GLU A 46 -9.96 4.84 -4.57
CA GLU A 46 -10.33 4.44 -3.21
C GLU A 46 -9.10 4.03 -2.40
N ALA A 47 -8.19 3.23 -2.98
CA ALA A 47 -6.93 2.87 -2.32
C ALA A 47 -6.02 4.09 -2.13
N ALA A 48 -5.95 4.98 -3.13
CA ALA A 48 -5.19 6.23 -3.04
C ALA A 48 -5.73 7.13 -1.91
N ASN A 49 -7.05 7.31 -1.82
CA ASN A 49 -7.67 8.10 -0.77
C ASN A 49 -7.45 7.46 0.61
N ALA A 50 -7.59 6.13 0.73
CA ALA A 50 -7.36 5.42 1.98
C ALA A 50 -5.95 5.64 2.55
N ILE A 51 -4.92 5.72 1.70
CA ILE A 51 -3.54 5.98 2.13
C ILE A 51 -3.20 7.49 2.24
N GLN A 52 -3.97 8.39 1.64
CA GLN A 52 -3.75 9.85 1.67
C GLN A 52 -4.55 10.59 2.75
N GLU A 53 -5.80 10.21 3.01
CA GLU A 53 -6.68 10.81 4.02
C GLU A 53 -6.15 10.48 5.41
N GLY A 54 -5.27 11.33 5.93
CA GLY A 54 -4.44 11.14 7.14
C GLY A 54 -5.21 10.53 8.31
N SER A 55 -4.50 9.91 9.25
CA SER A 55 -5.01 9.25 10.47
C SER A 55 -6.15 10.02 11.16
N SER A 56 -7.37 9.96 10.64
CA SER A 56 -8.53 9.88 11.49
C SER A 56 -8.28 8.62 12.29
N ALA A 57 -8.29 8.73 13.61
CA ALA A 57 -7.97 7.66 14.56
C ALA A 57 -8.87 6.41 14.41
N THR A 58 -9.65 6.33 13.32
CA THR A 58 -10.75 5.41 13.01
C THR A 58 -10.59 4.67 11.68
N SER A 59 -9.44 4.74 10.97
CA SER A 59 -9.25 3.79 9.86
C SER A 59 -9.17 2.37 10.44
N ASN A 60 -10.29 1.65 10.37
CA ASN A 60 -10.47 0.31 10.94
C ASN A 60 -9.60 -0.76 10.24
N SER A 61 -8.90 -0.39 9.16
CA SER A 61 -8.05 -1.30 8.41
C SER A 61 -6.63 -1.32 8.97
N ALA A 62 -6.25 -2.46 9.57
CA ALA A 62 -4.87 -2.72 9.96
C ALA A 62 -3.89 -2.62 8.77
N LEU A 63 -4.35 -2.94 7.56
CA LEU A 63 -3.57 -2.87 6.33
C LEU A 63 -3.20 -1.42 5.97
N VAL A 64 -4.18 -0.51 5.98
CA VAL A 64 -3.94 0.92 5.71
C VAL A 64 -2.99 1.52 6.74
N ARG A 65 -3.18 1.20 8.03
CA ARG A 65 -2.27 1.63 9.11
C ARG A 65 -0.84 1.16 8.86
N ARG A 66 -0.65 -0.09 8.43
CA ARG A 66 0.67 -0.66 8.15
C ARG A 66 1.36 0.04 6.98
N ILE A 67 0.63 0.26 5.88
CA ILE A 67 1.14 0.98 4.71
C ILE A 67 1.61 2.39 5.11
N ARG A 68 0.79 3.10 5.88
CA ARG A 68 1.15 4.44 6.36
C ARG A 68 2.35 4.48 7.25
N PHE A 69 2.43 3.56 8.21
CA PHE A 69 3.59 3.48 9.09
C PHE A 69 4.90 3.37 8.29
N ILE A 70 4.89 2.62 7.19
CA ILE A 70 6.04 2.53 6.28
C ILE A 70 6.27 3.85 5.55
N LEU A 71 5.23 4.45 4.97
CA LEU A 71 5.33 5.72 4.24
C LEU A 71 5.85 6.86 5.11
N ASP A 72 5.42 6.95 6.36
CA ASP A 72 5.87 7.96 7.32
C ASP A 72 7.36 7.81 7.67
N GLY A 73 7.90 6.59 7.54
CA GLY A 73 9.32 6.28 7.73
C GLY A 73 10.19 6.51 6.48
N LEU A 74 9.60 6.65 5.30
CA LEU A 74 10.30 6.88 4.02
C LEU A 74 10.59 8.37 3.75
N LYS A 75 10.93 9.14 4.80
CA LYS A 75 11.28 10.56 4.68
C LYS A 75 12.73 10.80 4.27
#